data_AF-A0A084SYD4-F1
#
_entry.id   AF-A0A084SYD4-F1
#
_cell.length_a   1.000
_cell.length_b   1.000
_cell.length_c   1.000
_cell.angle_alpha   90.00
_cell.angle_beta   90.00
_cell.angle_gamma   90.00
#
_symmetry.space_group_name_H-M   'P 1'
#
loop_
_entity.id
_entity.type
_entity.pdbx_description
1 polymer ?
#
loop_
_entity_poly.entity_id
_entity_poly.type
_entity_poly.pdbx_seq_one_letter_code
_entity_poly.pdbx_strand_id
1 'polypeptide(L)'
;MNTKNKLMIAGSAVLAFVLLTGFRGGHFGGHFGGPRDPERVKQMLTWRLDDRLEELKASEQQKQAIHGLKDSLFEDGKRLFEENKGARTQMVEQWESANPDSKAVHALVDARVDAFRAFAHKVADAALQAHRILTPEQRQQVTEHVREHMNAR
;
A
#
# COMPACT_ATOMS: atom_id res chain seq x y z
N MET A 1 -1.50 11.34 -38.09
CA MET A 1 -0.29 11.48 -37.24
C MET A 1 -0.56 10.72 -35.93
N ASN A 2 0.24 9.69 -35.63
CA ASN A 2 -0.04 8.64 -34.62
C ASN A 2 0.09 9.14 -33.17
N THR A 3 -0.96 9.00 -32.34
CA THR A 3 -0.93 9.20 -30.88
C THR A 3 -0.93 7.85 -30.16
N LYS A 4 0.25 7.24 -30.03
CA LYS A 4 0.54 6.18 -29.05
C LYS A 4 1.43 6.79 -27.97
N ASN A 5 1.11 6.49 -26.70
CA ASN A 5 1.88 6.78 -25.47
C ASN A 5 1.67 8.15 -24.80
N LYS A 6 0.48 8.35 -24.21
CA LYS A 6 0.41 9.13 -22.96
C LYS A 6 0.58 8.16 -21.80
N LEU A 7 1.84 8.04 -21.36
CA LEU A 7 2.26 7.31 -20.18
C LEU A 7 1.46 7.80 -18.96
N MET A 8 0.86 6.85 -18.24
CA MET A 8 0.24 7.07 -16.94
C MET A 8 1.31 7.49 -15.93
N ILE A 9 1.40 8.79 -15.69
CA ILE A 9 2.06 9.36 -14.51
C ILE A 9 0.94 9.64 -13.50
N ALA A 10 0.73 8.70 -12.58
CA ALA A 10 -0.14 8.88 -11.42
C ALA A 10 0.55 8.18 -10.25
N GLY A 11 1.41 8.92 -9.57
CA GLY A 11 2.35 8.35 -8.60
C GLY A 11 2.53 9.26 -7.41
N SER A 12 1.43 9.67 -6.78
CA SER A 12 1.49 10.66 -5.69
C SER A 12 0.19 10.77 -4.91
N ALA A 13 -0.11 9.68 -4.23
CA ALA A 13 -0.85 9.64 -2.97
C ALA A 13 -0.72 8.22 -2.36
N VAL A 14 0.40 7.54 -2.62
CA VAL A 14 0.39 6.07 -2.68
C VAL A 14 0.37 5.43 -1.29
N LEU A 15 1.05 5.98 -0.29
CA LEU A 15 1.16 5.30 1.00
C LEU A 15 -0.12 5.32 1.86
N ALA A 16 -0.89 6.42 1.85
CA ALA A 16 -2.17 6.46 2.58
C ALA A 16 -3.34 5.92 1.74
N PHE A 17 -3.34 6.13 0.41
CA PHE A 17 -4.50 5.78 -0.44
C PHE A 17 -4.47 4.33 -0.94
N VAL A 18 -3.30 3.73 -1.20
CA VAL A 18 -3.23 2.29 -1.57
C VAL A 18 -3.62 1.38 -0.39
N LEU A 19 -3.51 1.87 0.84
CA LEU A 19 -3.80 1.09 2.03
C LEU A 19 -5.23 1.31 2.56
N LEU A 20 -5.85 2.46 2.29
CA LEU A 20 -7.22 2.78 2.73
C LEU A 20 -8.33 2.55 1.68
N THR A 21 -8.01 2.38 0.38
CA THR A 21 -9.05 2.18 -0.68
C THR A 21 -9.32 0.72 -1.08
N GLY A 22 -8.82 -0.25 -0.32
CA GLY A 22 -8.91 -1.67 -0.65
C GLY A 22 -7.93 -2.01 -1.79
N PHE A 23 -7.28 -3.16 -1.83
CA PHE A 23 -7.92 -4.45 -2.08
C PHE A 23 -9.26 -4.42 -2.84
N ARG A 24 -9.52 -3.40 -3.66
CA ARG A 24 -10.52 -3.44 -4.71
C ARG A 24 -9.92 -4.27 -5.84
N GLY A 25 -10.36 -5.53 -5.94
CA GLY A 25 -9.92 -6.54 -6.91
C GLY A 25 -10.21 -6.20 -8.38
N GLY A 26 -9.61 -5.12 -8.88
CA GLY A 26 -9.69 -4.65 -10.26
C GLY A 26 -9.18 -3.22 -10.26
N HIS A 27 -7.88 -2.98 -10.34
CA HIS A 27 -7.17 -2.79 -11.60
C HIS A 27 -5.67 -3.20 -11.53
N PHE A 28 -5.25 -3.93 -10.50
CA PHE A 28 -3.94 -4.62 -10.48
C PHE A 28 -4.03 -6.08 -11.01
N GLY A 29 -5.20 -6.48 -11.53
CA GLY A 29 -5.49 -7.80 -12.08
C GLY A 29 -5.99 -7.80 -13.53
N GLY A 30 -5.78 -6.71 -14.27
CA GLY A 30 -6.17 -6.61 -15.68
C GLY A 30 -5.06 -7.10 -16.62
N HIS A 31 -5.18 -8.35 -17.09
CA HIS A 31 -4.49 -8.95 -18.24
C HIS A 31 -2.94 -9.01 -18.33
N PHE A 32 -2.17 -8.37 -17.46
CA PHE A 32 -0.71 -8.55 -17.41
C PHE A 32 -0.26 -8.77 -15.97
N GLY A 33 0.37 -9.93 -15.72
CA GLY A 33 0.84 -10.34 -14.40
C GLY A 33 1.74 -9.29 -13.75
N GLY A 34 1.19 -8.56 -12.79
CA GLY A 34 1.99 -7.78 -11.84
C GLY A 34 2.88 -8.69 -11.01
N PRO A 35 3.95 -8.16 -10.40
CA PRO A 35 4.92 -8.98 -9.70
C PRO A 35 4.26 -9.74 -8.55
N ARG A 36 4.21 -11.08 -8.66
CA ARG A 36 3.90 -11.98 -7.53
C ARG A 36 5.04 -12.05 -6.50
N ASP A 37 6.17 -11.43 -6.82
CA ASP A 37 7.39 -11.42 -6.04
C ASP A 37 7.41 -10.20 -5.09
N PRO A 38 7.39 -10.41 -3.76
CA PRO A 38 7.50 -9.35 -2.77
C PRO A 38 8.69 -8.42 -3.00
N GLU A 39 9.83 -8.94 -3.47
CA GLU A 39 11.03 -8.14 -3.66
C GLU A 39 10.89 -7.16 -4.82
N ARG A 40 10.22 -7.57 -5.91
CA ARG A 40 9.88 -6.64 -7.01
C ARG A 40 8.93 -5.55 -6.56
N VAL A 41 7.98 -5.87 -5.67
CA VAL A 41 7.10 -4.85 -5.07
C VAL A 41 7.91 -3.88 -4.22
N LYS A 42 8.83 -4.37 -3.38
CA LYS A 42 9.70 -3.55 -2.55
C LYS A 42 10.56 -2.60 -3.39
N GLN A 43 11.16 -3.10 -4.47
CA GLN A 43 11.96 -2.29 -5.40
C GLN A 43 11.12 -1.20 -6.06
N MET A 44 9.92 -1.55 -6.54
CA MET A 44 9.01 -0.59 -7.15
C MET A 44 8.56 0.50 -6.16
N LEU A 45 8.27 0.13 -4.90
CA LEU A 45 7.93 1.09 -3.84
C LEU A 45 9.11 2.00 -3.51
N THR A 46 10.32 1.43 -3.47
CA THR A 46 11.55 2.17 -3.16
C THR A 46 11.85 3.18 -4.26
N TRP A 47 11.81 2.77 -5.53
CA TRP A 47 12.04 3.66 -6.67
C TRP A 47 11.04 4.84 -6.70
N ARG A 48 9.75 4.58 -6.45
CA ARG A 48 8.75 5.66 -6.39
C ARG A 48 8.96 6.60 -5.20
N LEU A 49 9.43 6.05 -4.08
CA LEU A 49 9.72 6.85 -2.91
C LEU A 49 10.95 7.75 -3.16
N ASP A 50 12.01 7.20 -3.75
CA ASP A 50 13.24 7.92 -4.10
C ASP A 50 12.94 9.10 -5.02
N ASP A 51 12.23 8.86 -6.13
CA ASP A 51 11.82 9.90 -7.09
C ASP A 51 11.10 11.07 -6.39
N ARG A 52 10.21 10.76 -5.43
CA ARG A 52 9.48 11.78 -4.68
C ARG A 52 10.33 12.51 -3.64
N LEU A 53 11.21 11.80 -2.95
CA LEU A 53 12.11 12.42 -1.99
C LEU A 53 13.13 13.33 -2.68
N GLU A 54 13.57 12.98 -3.90
CA GLU A 54 14.40 13.82 -4.75
C GLU A 54 13.65 15.08 -5.19
N GLU A 55 12.41 14.94 -5.68
CA GLU A 55 11.54 16.06 -6.05
C GLU A 55 11.32 17.05 -4.89
N LEU A 56 11.10 16.53 -3.67
CA LEU A 56 10.97 17.30 -2.44
C LEU A 56 12.30 17.90 -1.93
N LYS A 57 13.42 17.58 -2.59
CA LYS A 57 14.78 17.93 -2.16
C LYS A 57 15.01 17.54 -0.69
N ALA A 58 14.55 16.35 -0.30
CA ALA A 58 14.70 15.85 1.06
C ALA A 58 16.18 15.71 1.43
N SER A 59 16.53 16.08 2.66
CA SER A 59 17.89 15.86 3.17
C SER A 59 18.17 14.35 3.31
N GLU A 60 19.44 13.97 3.35
CA GLU A 60 19.82 12.56 3.55
C GLU A 60 19.23 11.98 4.86
N GLN A 61 19.16 12.79 5.91
CA GLN A 61 18.53 12.39 7.17
C GLN A 61 17.01 12.14 6.99
N GLN A 62 16.31 12.99 6.25
CA GLN A 62 14.88 12.81 5.97
C GLN A 62 14.65 11.57 5.11
N LYS A 63 15.48 11.37 4.07
CA LYS A 63 15.43 10.17 3.22
C LYS A 63 15.59 8.91 4.04
N GLN A 64 16.64 8.83 4.85
CA GLN A 64 16.91 7.66 5.70
C GLN A 64 15.74 7.36 6.65
N ALA A 65 15.20 8.39 7.31
CA ALA A 65 14.07 8.23 8.22
C ALA A 65 12.81 7.72 7.50
N ILE A 66 12.48 8.27 6.33
CA ILE A 66 11.30 7.89 5.55
C ILE A 66 11.46 6.49 4.94
N HIS A 67 12.68 6.10 4.53
CA HIS A 67 12.98 4.72 4.15
C HIS A 67 12.72 3.74 5.28
N GLY A 68 13.13 4.07 6.51
CA GLY A 68 12.86 3.24 7.70
C GLY A 68 11.37 3.01 7.90
N LEU A 69 10.54 4.06 7.76
CA LEU A 69 9.08 3.93 7.81
C LEU A 69 8.55 3.01 6.70
N LYS A 70 9.02 3.19 5.46
CA LYS A 70 8.64 2.36 4.31
C LYS A 70 9.02 0.89 4.53
N ASP A 71 10.23 0.60 4.99
CA ASP A 71 10.69 -0.77 5.20
C ASP A 71 9.89 -1.46 6.31
N SER A 72 9.61 -0.76 7.42
CA SER A 72 8.75 -1.30 8.48
C SER A 72 7.34 -1.61 7.99
N LEU A 73 6.71 -0.69 7.23
CA LEU A 73 5.38 -0.92 6.66
C LEU A 73 5.38 -2.04 5.61
N PHE A 74 6.46 -2.17 4.83
CA PHE A 74 6.58 -3.24 3.84
C PHE A 74 6.63 -4.61 4.50
N GLU A 75 7.43 -4.80 5.55
CA GLU A 75 7.48 -6.07 6.28
C GLU A 75 6.14 -6.40 6.95
N ASP A 76 5.47 -5.40 7.53
CA ASP A 76 4.14 -5.57 8.10
C ASP A 76 3.09 -5.96 7.03
N GLY A 77 3.14 -5.33 5.86
CA GLY A 77 2.27 -5.64 4.73
C GLY A 77 2.55 -7.03 4.13
N LYS A 78 3.82 -7.43 4.05
CA LYS A 78 4.23 -8.77 3.62
C LYS A 78 3.65 -9.84 4.55
N ARG A 79 3.76 -9.65 5.87
CA ARG A 79 3.17 -10.55 6.86
C ARG A 79 1.64 -10.64 6.71
N LEU A 80 0.97 -9.48 6.57
CA LEU A 80 -0.48 -9.43 6.35
C LEU A 80 -0.92 -10.19 5.08
N PHE A 81 -0.11 -10.14 4.02
CA PHE A 81 -0.35 -10.86 2.78
C PHE A 81 -0.20 -12.38 2.94
N GLU A 82 0.84 -12.86 3.63
CA GLU A 82 1.03 -14.28 3.90
C GLU A 82 -0.08 -14.84 4.81
N GLU A 83 -0.46 -14.12 5.86
CA GLU A 83 -1.62 -14.48 6.71
C GLU A 83 -2.92 -14.57 5.90
N ASN A 84 -3.11 -13.66 4.94
CA ASN A 84 -4.28 -13.68 4.06
C ASN A 84 -4.28 -14.87 3.09
N LYS A 85 -3.12 -15.37 2.65
CA LYS A 85 -3.06 -16.62 1.88
C LYS A 85 -3.55 -17.81 2.71
N GLY A 86 -3.06 -17.94 3.94
CA GLY A 86 -3.50 -18.99 4.87
C GLY A 86 -5.01 -18.93 5.12
N ALA A 87 -5.55 -17.72 5.34
CA ALA A 87 -6.98 -17.52 5.51
C ALA A 87 -7.80 -17.92 4.28
N ARG A 88 -7.32 -17.62 3.07
CA ARG A 88 -8.01 -18.04 1.84
C ARG A 88 -8.07 -19.56 1.71
N THR A 89 -6.99 -20.27 2.04
CA THR A 89 -6.98 -21.73 2.06
C THR A 89 -8.02 -22.27 3.03
N GLN A 90 -8.05 -21.76 4.27
CA GLN A 90 -9.04 -22.18 5.28
C GLN A 90 -10.48 -21.90 4.84
N MET A 91 -10.73 -20.76 4.18
CA MET A 91 -12.06 -20.44 3.67
C MET A 91 -12.50 -21.40 2.55
N VAL A 92 -11.57 -21.81 1.68
CA VAL A 92 -11.84 -22.83 0.64
C VAL A 92 -12.13 -24.19 1.28
N GLU A 93 -11.37 -24.60 2.30
CA GLU A 93 -11.63 -25.84 3.05
C GLU A 93 -13.03 -25.83 3.70
N GLN A 94 -13.44 -24.70 4.30
CA GLN A 94 -14.79 -24.55 4.85
C GLN A 94 -15.87 -24.62 3.77
N TRP A 95 -15.60 -24.07 2.59
CA TRP A 95 -16.52 -24.11 1.45
C TRP A 95 -16.68 -25.52 0.86
N GLU A 96 -15.60 -26.30 0.83
CA GLU A 96 -15.60 -27.67 0.31
C GLU A 96 -16.15 -28.71 1.31
N SER A 97 -16.26 -28.34 2.59
CA SER A 97 -16.79 -29.21 3.64
C SER A 97 -18.28 -29.52 3.45
N ALA A 98 -18.67 -30.77 3.68
CA ALA A 98 -20.08 -31.18 3.75
C ALA A 98 -20.81 -30.58 4.97
N ASN A 99 -20.08 -30.15 5.99
CA ASN A 99 -20.62 -29.48 7.18
C ASN A 99 -19.70 -28.31 7.58
N PRO A 100 -19.84 -27.14 6.94
CA PRO A 100 -19.02 -25.95 7.25
C PRO A 100 -19.20 -25.50 8.70
N ASP A 101 -18.11 -25.10 9.35
CA ASP A 101 -18.14 -24.52 10.68
C ASP A 101 -18.32 -23.00 10.59
N SER A 102 -19.56 -22.54 10.81
CA SER A 102 -19.91 -21.12 10.82
C SER A 102 -19.09 -20.31 11.85
N LYS A 103 -18.79 -20.89 13.02
CA LYS A 103 -18.01 -20.21 14.06
C LYS A 103 -16.56 -20.03 13.61
N ALA A 104 -15.97 -21.03 12.96
CA ALA A 104 -14.63 -20.94 12.39
C ALA A 104 -14.55 -19.87 11.29
N VAL A 105 -15.56 -19.80 10.42
CA VAL A 105 -15.64 -18.79 9.35
C VAL A 105 -15.73 -17.37 9.93
N HIS A 106 -16.58 -17.14 10.93
CA HIS A 106 -16.69 -15.83 11.59
C HIS A 106 -15.36 -15.45 12.28
N ALA A 107 -14.74 -16.38 13.00
CA ALA A 107 -13.45 -16.14 13.63
C ALA A 107 -12.36 -15.78 12.60
N LEU A 108 -12.39 -16.40 11.42
CA LEU A 108 -11.48 -16.06 10.33
C LEU A 108 -11.70 -14.63 9.82
N VAL A 109 -12.96 -14.23 9.62
CA VAL A 109 -13.31 -12.86 9.20
C VAL A 109 -12.86 -11.84 10.24
N ASP A 110 -13.14 -12.08 11.51
CA ASP A 110 -12.76 -11.19 12.61
C ASP A 110 -11.24 -11.00 12.66
N ALA A 111 -10.48 -12.10 12.59
CA ALA A 111 -9.02 -12.05 12.54
C ALA A 111 -8.50 -11.23 11.34
N ARG A 112 -9.15 -11.34 10.17
CA ARG A 112 -8.78 -10.55 8.98
C ARG A 112 -9.06 -9.06 9.17
N VAL A 113 -10.21 -8.71 9.73
CA VAL A 113 -10.59 -7.33 10.00
C VAL A 113 -9.65 -6.71 11.03
N ASP A 114 -9.34 -7.42 12.10
CA ASP A 114 -8.46 -6.95 13.16
C ASP A 114 -7.03 -6.74 12.66
N ALA A 115 -6.50 -7.68 11.89
CA ALA A 115 -5.17 -7.55 11.28
C ALA A 115 -5.09 -6.35 10.32
N PHE A 116 -6.12 -6.14 9.50
CA PHE A 116 -6.19 -4.99 8.61
C PHE A 116 -6.32 -3.67 9.40
N ARG A 117 -7.16 -3.62 10.42
CA ARG A 117 -7.32 -2.45 11.30
C ARG A 117 -6.00 -2.07 11.95
N ALA A 118 -5.30 -3.05 12.55
CA ALA A 118 -4.01 -2.82 13.18
C ALA A 118 -2.98 -2.28 12.18
N PHE A 119 -2.93 -2.85 10.97
CA PHE A 119 -2.06 -2.35 9.91
C PHE A 119 -2.42 -0.93 9.46
N ALA A 120 -3.70 -0.61 9.28
CA ALA A 120 -4.15 0.73 8.92
C ALA A 120 -3.76 1.79 9.95
N HIS A 121 -3.81 1.47 11.25
CA HIS A 121 -3.31 2.36 12.30
C HIS A 121 -1.81 2.64 12.16
N LYS A 122 -1.00 1.61 11.92
CA LYS A 122 0.45 1.79 11.70
C LYS A 122 0.76 2.68 10.51
N VAL A 123 -0.01 2.57 9.43
CA VAL A 123 0.11 3.42 8.25
C VAL A 123 -0.22 4.88 8.60
N ALA A 124 -1.29 5.10 9.34
CA ALA A 124 -1.67 6.44 9.81
C ALA A 124 -0.56 7.04 10.69
N ASP A 125 0.00 6.26 11.62
CA ASP A 125 1.09 6.68 12.48
C ASP A 125 2.36 7.01 11.68
N ALA A 126 2.70 6.20 10.67
CA ALA A 126 3.82 6.46 9.78
C ALA A 126 3.60 7.73 8.94
N ALA A 127 2.37 7.99 8.49
CA ALA A 127 2.05 9.24 7.79
C ALA A 127 2.21 10.47 8.70
N LEU A 128 1.78 10.38 9.96
CA LEU A 128 1.99 11.43 10.96
C LEU A 128 3.48 11.62 11.29
N GLN A 129 4.26 10.55 11.32
CA GLN A 129 5.72 10.63 11.48
C GLN A 129 6.39 11.29 10.27
N ALA A 130 6.04 10.90 9.04
CA ALA A 130 6.53 11.53 7.83
C ALA A 130 6.20 13.04 7.80
N HIS A 131 4.99 13.41 8.21
CA HIS A 131 4.60 14.81 8.35
C HIS A 131 5.53 15.60 9.30
N ARG A 132 5.96 14.99 10.41
CA ARG A 132 6.90 15.62 11.37
C ARG A 132 8.33 15.71 10.82
N ILE A 133 8.75 14.75 9.99
CA ILE A 133 10.09 14.71 9.38
C ILE A 133 10.23 15.79 8.29
N LEU A 134 9.18 16.02 7.50
CA LEU A 134 9.19 16.99 6.41
C LEU A 134 9.10 18.43 6.93
N THR A 135 9.68 19.39 6.19
CA THR A 135 9.52 20.82 6.48
C THR A 135 8.11 21.31 6.08
N PRO A 136 7.66 22.48 6.58
CA PRO A 136 6.40 23.07 6.13
C PRO A 136 6.26 23.18 4.61
N GLU A 137 7.33 23.58 3.92
CA GLU A 137 7.37 23.78 2.48
C GLU A 137 7.25 22.44 1.73
N GLN A 138 7.96 21.41 2.21
CA GLN A 138 7.86 20.06 1.65
C GLN A 138 6.45 19.47 1.84
N ARG A 139 5.82 19.71 3.01
CA ARG A 139 4.43 19.28 3.24
C ARG A 139 3.44 19.96 2.30
N GLN A 140 3.66 21.23 1.98
CA GLN A 140 2.84 21.94 1.02
C GLN A 140 2.97 21.32 -0.38
N GLN A 141 4.19 21.00 -0.82
CA GLN A 141 4.42 20.30 -2.10
C GLN A 141 3.73 18.94 -2.15
N VAL A 142 3.84 18.14 -1.08
CA VAL A 142 3.12 16.86 -0.96
C VAL A 142 1.60 17.07 -1.06
N THR A 143 1.07 18.10 -0.39
CA THR A 143 -0.37 18.38 -0.39
C THR A 143 -0.88 18.78 -1.78
N GLU A 144 -0.13 19.62 -2.49
CA GLU A 144 -0.50 20.06 -3.83
C GLU A 144 -0.57 18.88 -4.79
N HIS A 145 0.47 18.05 -4.76
CA HIS A 145 0.53 16.83 -5.57
C HIS A 145 -0.65 15.89 -5.31
N VAL A 146 -1.04 15.71 -4.04
CA VAL A 146 -2.20 14.91 -3.67
C VAL A 146 -3.50 15.51 -4.24
N ARG A 147 -3.67 16.83 -4.19
CA ARG A 147 -4.86 17.51 -4.73
C ARG A 147 -4.97 17.39 -6.24
N GLU A 148 -3.86 17.58 -6.96
CA GLU A 148 -3.81 17.39 -8.41
C GLU A 148 -4.32 15.99 -8.79
N HIS A 149 -3.94 14.98 -8.04
CA HIS A 149 -4.35 13.59 -8.28
C HIS A 149 -5.77 13.27 -7.82
N MET A 150 -6.27 13.95 -6.79
CA MET A 150 -7.68 13.84 -6.38
C MET A 150 -8.62 14.46 -7.41
N ASN A 151 -8.24 15.56 -8.03
CA ASN A 151 -9.07 16.31 -8.98
C ASN A 151 -8.96 15.80 -10.43
N ALA A 152 -7.94 15.00 -10.76
CA ALA A 152 -7.76 14.39 -12.09
C ALA A 152 -8.58 13.10 -12.32
N ARG A 153 -9.48 12.74 -11.39
CA ARG A 153 -10.41 11.60 -11.48
C ARG A 153 -11.83 12.06 -11.72
#